data_AF-A0A6P9DLS4-F1
#
_entry.id   AF-A0A6P9DLS4-F1
#
_cell.length_a   1.000
_cell.length_b   1.000
_cell.length_c   1.000
_cell.angle_alpha   90.00
_cell.angle_beta   90.00
_cell.angle_gamma   90.00
#
_symmetry.space_group_name_H-M   'P 1'
#
loop_
_entity.id
_entity.type
_entity.pdbx_description
1 polymer ?
#
loop_
_entity_poly.entity_id
_entity_poly.type
_entity_poly.pdbx_seq_one_letter_code
_entity_poly.pdbx_strand_id
1 'polypeptide(L)'
;MNNMIMVWYHCDGTSPAWQVAEQEEASSPNWVFRAGTEHFVSVHIEEIPENAADVAHLSFLHNPSVISGNDLRFTDNHRWAFFRHTWEIGPGLVMMALSHAFLGKGLIIQTVTPLEPLLQHVVHQIYFPRNVPSFIAKLILWAEQVQFERDVMIWNNKRFLSKPLLVKEDAAILRHRRWFSQFYSQNSQKLSAQKGQLDW
;
A
#
# COMPACT_ATOMS: atom_id res chain seq x y z
N MET A 1 11.72 -16.21 7.87
CA MET A 1 10.26 -16.18 7.66
C MET A 1 10.00 -15.49 6.34
N ASN A 2 9.18 -16.07 5.46
CA ASN A 2 8.66 -15.45 4.23
C ASN A 2 9.69 -15.04 3.14
N ASN A 3 10.93 -15.56 3.15
CA ASN A 3 12.04 -15.10 2.28
C ASN A 3 12.33 -13.59 2.34
N MET A 4 11.94 -12.93 3.44
CA MET A 4 12.16 -11.51 3.66
C MET A 4 13.10 -11.29 4.85
N ILE A 5 13.92 -10.25 4.75
CA ILE A 5 14.71 -9.73 5.86
C ILE A 5 14.00 -8.47 6.34
N MET A 6 13.64 -8.45 7.63
CA MET A 6 12.99 -7.31 8.26
C MET A 6 13.83 -6.82 9.43
N VAL A 7 13.85 -5.50 9.60
CA VAL A 7 14.63 -4.82 10.64
C VAL A 7 13.67 -4.03 11.51
N TRP A 8 13.83 -4.14 12.83
CA TRP A 8 13.11 -3.31 13.77
C TRP A 8 13.81 -1.96 13.95
N TYR A 9 13.04 -0.89 13.92
CA TYR A 9 13.53 0.46 14.19
C TYR A 9 12.63 1.16 15.21
N HIS A 10 13.25 1.76 16.21
CA HIS A 10 12.61 2.70 17.12
C HIS A 10 13.63 3.76 17.52
N CYS A 11 13.29 5.05 17.39
CA CYS A 11 14.23 6.15 17.64
C CYS A 11 14.73 6.19 19.10
N ASP A 12 13.93 5.70 20.05
CA ASP A 12 14.31 5.57 21.46
C ASP A 12 15.04 4.25 21.80
N GLY A 13 15.38 3.43 20.80
CA GLY A 13 16.11 2.18 21.00
C GLY A 13 15.35 1.08 21.74
N THR A 14 14.01 1.14 21.76
CA THR A 14 13.17 0.13 22.40
C THR A 14 13.13 -1.17 21.59
N SER A 15 12.92 -2.28 22.28
CA SER A 15 12.73 -3.60 21.65
C SER A 15 11.44 -3.66 20.83
N PRO A 16 11.32 -4.61 19.87
CA PRO A 16 10.10 -4.84 19.09
C PRO A 16 8.85 -4.95 19.96
N ALA A 17 7.90 -4.04 19.75
CA ALA A 17 6.60 -4.06 20.44
C ALA A 17 5.64 -5.10 19.84
N TRP A 18 5.91 -5.56 18.62
CA TRP A 18 5.15 -6.57 17.91
C TRP A 18 6.08 -7.37 17.00
N GLN A 19 5.59 -8.53 16.55
CA GLN A 19 6.28 -9.36 15.56
C GLN A 19 5.41 -9.51 14.32
N VAL A 20 6.06 -9.67 13.18
CA VAL A 20 5.36 -9.93 11.93
C VAL A 20 4.76 -11.32 12.02
N ALA A 21 3.45 -11.43 11.87
CA ALA A 21 2.78 -12.73 11.86
C ALA A 21 3.31 -13.57 10.69
N GLU A 22 3.71 -14.81 11.00
CA GLU A 22 4.04 -15.76 9.95
C GLU A 22 2.79 -16.02 9.10
N GLN A 23 2.96 -15.92 7.78
CA GLN A 23 1.86 -16.16 6.86
C GLN A 23 1.98 -17.61 6.39
N GLU A 24 0.97 -18.42 6.69
CA GLU A 24 0.93 -19.82 6.25
C GLU A 24 1.09 -19.90 4.73
N GLU A 25 0.54 -18.95 3.99
CA GLU A 25 0.68 -18.83 2.53
C GLU A 25 2.10 -18.52 2.07
N ALA A 26 2.89 -17.74 2.80
CA ALA A 26 4.27 -17.43 2.40
C ALA A 26 5.28 -18.51 2.87
N SER A 27 4.94 -19.25 3.93
CA SER A 27 5.77 -20.32 4.49
C SER A 27 5.40 -21.73 3.97
N SER A 28 4.26 -21.90 3.31
CA SER A 28 3.82 -23.20 2.78
C SER A 28 4.53 -23.58 1.48
N PRO A 29 4.97 -24.86 1.31
CA PRO A 29 5.62 -25.33 0.09
C PRO A 29 4.70 -25.28 -1.15
N ASN A 30 3.39 -25.18 -0.94
CA ASN A 30 2.38 -25.13 -2.00
C ASN A 30 2.26 -23.76 -2.65
N TRP A 31 2.81 -22.73 -2.01
CA TRP A 31 2.85 -21.37 -2.52
C TRP A 31 4.23 -21.03 -3.02
N VAL A 32 4.28 -20.20 -4.06
CA VAL A 32 5.54 -19.78 -4.66
C VAL A 32 5.47 -18.31 -4.99
N PHE A 33 6.60 -17.63 -4.77
CA PHE A 33 6.86 -16.31 -5.34
C PHE A 33 6.72 -16.39 -6.87
N ARG A 34 5.96 -15.45 -7.46
CA ARG A 34 5.71 -15.42 -8.90
C ARG A 34 6.38 -14.25 -9.60
N ALA A 35 6.39 -13.08 -8.98
CA ALA A 35 6.98 -11.86 -9.50
C ALA A 35 7.06 -10.78 -8.41
N GLY A 36 7.86 -9.75 -8.67
CA GLY A 36 7.91 -8.54 -7.85
C GLY A 36 8.19 -7.30 -8.70
N THR A 37 7.83 -6.14 -8.15
CA THR A 37 8.05 -4.80 -8.72
C THR A 37 8.65 -3.89 -7.67
N GLU A 38 9.45 -2.90 -8.08
CA GLU A 38 10.09 -1.95 -7.19
C GLU A 38 9.90 -0.52 -7.69
N HIS A 39 9.68 0.40 -6.76
CA HIS A 39 9.45 1.82 -7.04
C HIS A 39 10.19 2.70 -6.03
N PHE A 40 10.65 3.85 -6.48
CA PHE A 40 11.16 4.93 -5.63
C PHE A 40 10.17 6.08 -5.71
N VAL A 41 9.61 6.48 -4.57
CA VAL A 41 8.47 7.41 -4.51
C VAL A 41 8.79 8.60 -3.62
N SER A 42 8.58 9.81 -4.14
CA SER A 42 8.85 11.06 -3.42
C SER A 42 7.63 11.49 -2.58
N VAL A 43 7.39 10.80 -1.47
CA VAL A 43 6.25 11.05 -0.58
C VAL A 43 6.61 10.76 0.88
N HIS A 44 5.86 11.31 1.83
CA HIS A 44 5.93 10.84 3.22
C HIS A 44 5.31 9.44 3.35
N ILE A 45 5.94 8.54 4.11
CA ILE A 45 5.50 7.14 4.26
C ILE A 45 4.03 6.97 4.68
N GLU A 46 3.47 7.90 5.47
CA GLU A 46 2.06 7.88 5.92
C GLU A 46 1.05 7.96 4.77
N GLU A 47 1.42 8.60 3.66
CA GLU A 47 0.49 8.86 2.56
C GLU A 47 0.24 7.63 1.70
N ILE A 48 1.19 6.70 1.64
CA ILE A 48 1.04 5.45 0.88
C ILE A 48 -0.13 4.60 1.45
N PRO A 49 -0.19 4.28 2.76
CA PRO A 49 -1.31 3.55 3.33
C PRO A 49 -2.58 4.42 3.48
N GLU A 50 -2.48 5.76 3.46
CA GLU A 50 -3.66 6.66 3.49
C GLU A 50 -4.57 6.46 2.28
N ASN A 51 -4.01 6.11 1.10
CA ASN A 51 -4.79 5.84 -0.12
C ASN A 51 -5.85 4.75 0.06
N ALA A 52 -5.66 3.79 0.97
CA ALA A 52 -6.65 2.76 1.22
C ALA A 52 -7.76 3.19 2.19
N ALA A 53 -7.50 4.22 3.01
CA ALA A 53 -8.54 4.89 3.78
C ALA A 53 -9.36 5.85 2.90
N ASP A 54 -8.78 6.33 1.80
CA ASP A 54 -9.46 7.13 0.76
C ASP A 54 -10.18 6.23 -0.25
N VAL A 55 -11.34 5.72 0.15
CA VAL A 55 -12.19 4.89 -0.71
C VAL A 55 -12.79 5.68 -1.88
N ALA A 56 -12.84 7.02 -1.80
CA ALA A 56 -13.36 7.86 -2.85
C ALA A 56 -12.40 7.90 -4.06
N HIS A 57 -11.08 7.90 -3.84
CA HIS A 57 -10.09 7.88 -4.92
C HIS A 57 -10.18 6.63 -5.81
N LEU A 58 -10.58 5.48 -5.26
CA LEU A 58 -10.80 4.23 -6.02
C LEU A 58 -11.81 4.43 -7.16
N SER A 59 -12.83 5.26 -6.97
CA SER A 59 -13.84 5.52 -8.01
C SER A 59 -13.34 6.42 -9.16
N PHE A 60 -12.29 7.22 -8.94
CA PHE A 60 -11.79 8.20 -9.92
C PHE A 60 -10.47 7.76 -10.60
N LEU A 61 -9.55 7.15 -9.86
CA LEU A 61 -8.21 6.75 -10.36
C LEU A 61 -8.13 5.26 -10.72
N HIS A 62 -8.88 4.41 -10.00
CA HIS A 62 -9.05 2.99 -10.30
C HIS A 62 -10.30 2.75 -11.17
N ASN A 63 -10.41 3.50 -12.26
CA ASN A 63 -11.36 3.18 -13.31
C ASN A 63 -11.11 1.73 -13.83
N PRO A 64 -12.13 0.93 -14.17
CA PRO A 64 -12.02 -0.49 -14.62
C PRO A 64 -11.20 -0.71 -15.92
N SER A 65 -10.56 0.33 -16.43
CA SER A 65 -10.18 0.49 -17.81
C SER A 65 -8.90 -0.25 -18.22
N VAL A 66 -8.27 -1.06 -17.36
CA VAL A 66 -7.13 -1.86 -17.81
C VAL A 66 -7.61 -3.13 -18.55
N ILE A 67 -8.84 -3.60 -18.31
CA ILE A 67 -9.37 -4.81 -18.99
C ILE A 67 -10.79 -4.64 -19.58
N SER A 68 -11.68 -3.75 -19.08
CA SER A 68 -13.11 -3.80 -19.48
C SER A 68 -13.69 -2.62 -20.28
N GLY A 69 -12.89 -1.63 -20.70
CA GLY A 69 -13.42 -0.46 -21.42
C GLY A 69 -14.31 0.47 -20.58
N ASN A 70 -14.46 1.70 -21.06
CA ASN A 70 -15.08 2.84 -20.36
C ASN A 70 -16.63 2.79 -20.31
N ASP A 71 -17.25 1.71 -19.84
CA ASP A 71 -18.70 1.69 -19.62
C ASP A 71 -19.06 1.64 -18.12
N LEU A 72 -19.42 2.81 -17.60
CA LEU A 72 -19.82 3.08 -16.21
C LEU A 72 -21.13 2.39 -15.79
N ARG A 73 -21.82 1.66 -16.68
CA ARG A 73 -23.05 0.92 -16.36
C ARG A 73 -22.80 -0.51 -15.88
N PHE A 74 -21.58 -1.03 -16.02
CA PHE A 74 -21.20 -2.39 -15.61
C PHE A 74 -20.35 -2.43 -14.33
N THR A 75 -20.04 -1.28 -13.75
CA THR A 75 -19.24 -1.12 -12.52
C THR A 75 -19.96 -1.62 -11.26
N ASP A 76 -21.30 -1.68 -11.29
CA ASP A 76 -22.12 -2.07 -10.15
C ASP A 76 -22.62 -3.52 -10.25
N ASN A 77 -21.70 -4.44 -10.56
CA ASN A 77 -22.01 -5.86 -10.54
C ASN A 77 -21.22 -6.52 -9.41
N HIS A 78 -21.94 -7.09 -8.44
CA HIS A 78 -21.52 -7.84 -7.23
C HIS A 78 -20.43 -8.91 -7.41
N ARG A 79 -19.91 -9.09 -8.63
CA ARG A 79 -18.83 -10.00 -8.97
C ARG A 79 -17.46 -9.46 -8.57
N TRP A 80 -17.26 -8.14 -8.42
CA TRP A 80 -15.92 -7.53 -8.25
C TRP A 80 -15.42 -7.30 -6.81
N ALA A 81 -16.09 -7.88 -5.81
CA ALA A 81 -15.64 -7.87 -4.41
C ALA A 81 -14.46 -8.86 -4.16
N PHE A 82 -13.38 -8.77 -4.95
CA PHE A 82 -12.31 -9.79 -5.05
C PHE A 82 -11.09 -9.57 -4.13
N PHE A 83 -11.00 -8.43 -3.44
CA PHE A 83 -9.82 -8.04 -2.68
C PHE A 83 -10.15 -7.92 -1.20
N ARG A 84 -9.63 -8.82 -0.37
CA ARG A 84 -9.66 -8.63 1.09
C ARG A 84 -8.33 -7.99 1.49
N HIS A 85 -8.37 -6.67 1.66
CA HIS A 85 -7.25 -5.92 2.20
C HIS A 85 -7.17 -6.14 3.71
N THR A 86 -6.10 -6.78 4.17
CA THR A 86 -5.79 -6.88 5.60
C THR A 86 -4.63 -5.96 5.89
N TRP A 87 -4.92 -4.83 6.54
CA TRP A 87 -3.89 -3.94 7.08
C TRP A 87 -3.27 -4.59 8.28
N GLU A 88 -2.28 -5.43 8.03
CA GLU A 88 -1.53 -6.06 9.08
C GLU A 88 -0.06 -5.67 8.90
N ILE A 89 0.39 -4.89 9.89
CA ILE A 89 1.75 -4.85 10.45
C ILE A 89 2.52 -3.54 10.17
N GLY A 90 2.30 -2.55 11.03
CA GLY A 90 3.18 -1.38 11.17
C GLY A 90 3.11 -0.36 10.03
N PRO A 91 4.00 0.65 10.02
CA PRO A 91 3.95 1.75 9.04
C PRO A 91 4.49 1.38 7.66
N GLY A 92 5.14 0.23 7.48
CA GLY A 92 5.91 -0.11 6.29
C GLY A 92 5.67 -1.51 5.71
N LEU A 93 4.64 -2.24 6.15
CA LEU A 93 4.28 -3.54 5.60
C LEU A 93 2.76 -3.63 5.42
N VAL A 94 2.35 -4.06 4.24
CA VAL A 94 0.95 -4.25 3.85
C VAL A 94 0.81 -5.60 3.19
N MET A 95 -0.20 -6.36 3.56
CA MET A 95 -0.48 -7.68 3.01
C MET A 95 -1.89 -7.71 2.42
N MET A 96 -2.01 -8.01 1.14
CA MET A 96 -3.27 -8.00 0.41
C MET A 96 -3.61 -9.43 0.01
N ALA A 97 -4.67 -9.97 0.63
CA ALA A 97 -5.19 -11.29 0.30
C ALA A 97 -6.19 -11.18 -0.85
N LEU A 98 -5.88 -11.87 -1.94
CA LEU A 98 -6.71 -12.01 -3.12
C LEU A 98 -7.55 -13.27 -2.97
N SER A 99 -8.86 -13.20 -3.23
CA SER A 99 -9.73 -14.38 -3.25
C SER A 99 -10.58 -14.37 -4.50
N HIS A 100 -10.35 -15.34 -5.39
CA HIS A 100 -11.07 -15.46 -6.65
C HIS A 100 -11.67 -16.86 -6.80
N ALA A 101 -12.93 -16.93 -7.22
CA ALA A 101 -13.68 -18.20 -7.29
C ALA A 101 -13.02 -19.28 -8.18
N PHE A 102 -12.30 -18.86 -9.23
CA PHE A 102 -11.60 -19.78 -10.15
C PHE A 102 -10.09 -19.90 -9.90
N LEU A 103 -9.45 -18.83 -9.45
CA LEU A 103 -7.98 -18.79 -9.28
C LEU A 103 -7.55 -19.22 -7.88
N GLY A 104 -8.50 -19.34 -6.96
CA GLY A 104 -8.22 -19.59 -5.55
C GLY A 104 -7.73 -18.33 -4.85
N LYS A 105 -6.86 -18.53 -3.86
CA LYS A 105 -6.25 -17.46 -3.07
C LYS A 105 -4.94 -16.99 -3.68
N GLY A 106 -4.65 -15.70 -3.54
CA GLY A 106 -3.36 -15.09 -3.83
C GLY A 106 -2.94 -14.14 -2.70
N LEU A 107 -1.66 -13.80 -2.64
CA LEU A 107 -1.13 -12.87 -1.64
C LEU A 107 -0.20 -11.88 -2.33
N ILE A 108 -0.45 -10.58 -2.16
CA ILE A 108 0.51 -9.53 -2.50
C ILE A 108 1.06 -8.98 -1.20
N ILE A 109 2.39 -8.94 -1.07
CA ILE A 109 3.09 -8.30 0.02
C ILE A 109 3.67 -7.00 -0.51
N GLN A 110 3.32 -5.88 0.09
CA GLN A 110 3.90 -4.57 -0.17
C GLN A 110 4.74 -4.14 1.03
N THR A 111 6.01 -3.84 0.80
CA THR A 111 6.90 -3.25 1.80
C THR A 111 7.28 -1.82 1.42
N VAL A 112 7.34 -0.94 2.40
CA VAL A 112 7.78 0.45 2.26
C VAL A 112 8.96 0.67 3.19
N THR A 113 10.11 0.99 2.62
CA THR A 113 11.33 1.32 3.37
C THR A 113 11.65 2.81 3.20
N PRO A 114 11.63 3.60 4.28
CA PRO A 114 12.09 4.99 4.23
C PRO A 114 13.58 5.07 3.94
N LEU A 115 13.94 5.69 2.82
CA LEU A 115 15.32 6.03 2.50
C LEU A 115 15.65 7.44 3.01
N GLU A 116 14.68 8.35 2.89
CA GLU A 116 14.71 9.72 3.42
C GLU A 116 13.30 10.13 3.90
N PRO A 117 13.13 11.26 4.61
CA PRO A 117 11.81 11.67 5.11
C PRO A 117 10.70 11.75 4.04
N LEU A 118 11.08 12.03 2.79
CA LEU A 118 10.18 12.13 1.64
C LEU A 118 10.59 11.22 0.47
N LEU A 119 11.43 10.20 0.70
CA LEU A 119 11.81 9.24 -0.33
C LEU A 119 11.64 7.81 0.20
N GLN A 120 10.76 7.05 -0.45
CA GLN A 120 10.37 5.72 -0.04
C GLN A 120 10.73 4.70 -1.12
N HIS A 121 11.33 3.57 -0.74
CA HIS A 121 11.48 2.41 -1.61
C HIS A 121 10.30 1.46 -1.35
N VAL A 122 9.48 1.24 -2.37
CA VAL A 122 8.27 0.42 -2.29
C VAL A 122 8.46 -0.82 -3.14
N VAL A 123 8.29 -1.98 -2.54
CA VAL A 123 8.40 -3.28 -3.22
C VAL A 123 7.09 -4.03 -3.09
N HIS A 124 6.56 -4.52 -4.21
CA HIS A 124 5.43 -5.45 -4.23
C HIS A 124 5.91 -6.83 -4.64
N GLN A 125 5.49 -7.87 -3.93
CA GLN A 125 5.79 -9.26 -4.23
C GLN A 125 4.50 -10.05 -4.27
N ILE A 126 4.29 -10.84 -5.33
CA ILE A 126 3.07 -11.63 -5.48
C ILE A 126 3.36 -13.13 -5.35
N TYR A 127 2.54 -13.78 -4.52
CA TYR A 127 2.58 -15.20 -4.21
C TYR A 127 1.27 -15.85 -4.63
N PHE A 128 1.37 -17.01 -5.27
CA PHE A 128 0.21 -17.83 -5.64
C PHE A 128 0.55 -19.32 -5.46
N PRO A 129 -0.48 -20.17 -5.24
CA PRO A 129 -0.34 -21.62 -5.28
C PRO A 129 0.31 -22.11 -6.58
N ARG A 130 1.10 -23.18 -6.51
CA ARG A 130 1.90 -23.73 -7.63
C ARG A 130 1.06 -24.05 -8.89
N ASN A 131 -0.18 -24.46 -8.72
CA ASN A 131 -1.12 -24.81 -9.79
C ASN A 131 -1.62 -23.61 -10.61
N VAL A 132 -1.45 -22.38 -10.13
CA VAL A 132 -1.83 -21.18 -10.89
C VAL A 132 -0.74 -20.85 -11.92
N PRO A 133 -1.07 -20.69 -13.22
CA PRO A 133 -0.09 -20.29 -14.23
C PRO A 133 0.60 -18.95 -13.89
N SER A 134 1.92 -18.90 -14.02
CA SER A 134 2.72 -17.73 -13.60
C SER A 134 2.36 -16.44 -14.34
N PHE A 135 1.90 -16.52 -15.59
CA PHE A 135 1.51 -15.34 -16.37
C PHE A 135 0.29 -14.63 -15.77
N ILE A 136 -0.60 -15.35 -15.07
CA ILE A 136 -1.77 -14.76 -14.42
C ILE A 136 -1.31 -13.86 -13.25
N ALA A 137 -0.42 -14.36 -12.40
CA ALA A 137 0.14 -13.58 -11.31
C ALA A 137 0.91 -12.35 -11.82
N LYS A 138 1.64 -12.48 -12.93
CA LYS A 138 2.31 -11.35 -13.59
C LYS A 138 1.32 -10.31 -14.14
N LEU A 139 0.19 -10.75 -14.71
CA LEU A 139 -0.85 -9.83 -15.19
C LEU A 139 -1.50 -9.07 -14.03
N ILE A 140 -1.80 -9.74 -12.92
CA ILE A 140 -2.35 -9.11 -11.72
C ILE A 140 -1.35 -8.10 -11.16
N LEU A 141 -0.08 -8.48 -11.02
CA LEU A 141 0.95 -7.58 -10.52
C LEU A 141 1.18 -6.39 -11.46
N TRP A 142 1.11 -6.59 -12.78
CA TRP A 142 1.19 -5.49 -13.73
C TRP A 142 0.01 -4.53 -13.62
N ALA A 143 -1.21 -5.04 -13.43
CA ALA A 143 -2.38 -4.20 -13.20
C ALA A 143 -2.26 -3.38 -11.91
N GLU A 144 -1.74 -3.99 -10.84
CA GLU A 144 -1.42 -3.32 -9.58
C GLU A 144 -0.35 -2.24 -9.78
N GLN A 145 0.73 -2.57 -10.50
CA GLN A 145 1.81 -1.63 -10.82
C GLN A 145 1.27 -0.39 -11.55
N VAL A 146 0.42 -0.58 -12.55
CA VAL A 146 -0.19 0.54 -13.30
C VAL A 146 -1.05 1.42 -12.40
N GLN A 147 -1.75 0.84 -11.43
CA GLN A 147 -2.54 1.59 -10.45
C GLN A 147 -1.63 2.36 -9.50
N PHE A 148 -0.61 1.71 -8.96
CA PHE A 148 0.37 2.33 -8.07
C PHE A 148 1.12 3.49 -8.75
N GLU A 149 1.51 3.35 -10.02
CA GLU A 149 2.15 4.44 -10.78
C GLU A 149 1.25 5.67 -10.93
N ARG A 150 -0.08 5.50 -11.01
CA ARG A 150 -1.02 6.63 -11.03
C ARG A 150 -1.04 7.35 -9.69
N ASP A 151 -1.00 6.59 -8.59
CA ASP A 151 -0.90 7.16 -7.25
C ASP A 151 0.41 7.93 -7.06
N VAL A 152 1.52 7.38 -7.56
CA VAL A 152 2.83 8.07 -7.57
C VAL A 152 2.75 9.40 -8.29
N MET A 153 2.05 9.47 -9.43
CA MET A 153 1.85 10.73 -10.13
C MET A 153 1.08 11.76 -9.29
N ILE A 154 0.08 11.32 -8.51
CA ILE A 154 -0.65 12.22 -7.60
C ILE A 154 0.22 12.64 -6.43
N TRP A 155 0.92 11.70 -5.77
CA TRP A 155 1.79 11.99 -4.64
C TRP A 155 2.91 12.99 -5.00
N ASN A 156 3.50 12.86 -6.18
CA ASN A 156 4.55 13.76 -6.65
C ASN A 156 4.04 15.18 -6.98
N ASN A 157 2.73 15.37 -7.14
CA ASN A 157 2.12 16.64 -7.55
C ASN A 157 1.13 17.22 -6.51
N LYS A 158 0.95 16.55 -5.36
CA LYS A 158 0.06 17.03 -4.29
C LYS A 158 0.85 17.78 -3.22
N ARG A 159 0.14 18.59 -2.44
CA ARG A 159 0.64 19.20 -1.21
C ARG A 159 0.00 18.52 -0.01
N PHE A 160 0.80 18.15 0.98
CA PHE A 160 0.27 17.71 2.27
C PHE A 160 -0.41 18.86 3.01
N LEU A 161 -1.67 18.65 3.41
CA LEU A 161 -2.42 19.55 4.27
C LEU A 161 -2.69 18.83 5.61
N SER A 162 -2.19 19.42 6.71
CA SER A 162 -2.41 18.86 8.05
C SER A 162 -3.86 18.96 8.50
N LYS A 163 -4.60 19.98 8.04
CA LYS A 163 -6.03 20.20 8.28
C LYS A 163 -6.77 20.38 6.94
N PRO A 164 -6.99 19.30 6.18
CA PRO A 164 -7.74 19.37 4.94
C PRO A 164 -9.22 19.68 5.22
N LEU A 165 -9.92 20.27 4.25
CA LEU A 165 -11.36 20.40 4.28
C LEU A 165 -11.97 19.05 3.92
N LEU A 166 -12.56 18.39 4.92
CA LEU A 166 -13.09 17.02 4.78
C LEU A 166 -14.60 17.02 4.82
N VAL A 167 -15.21 16.21 3.96
CA VAL A 167 -16.64 15.88 4.06
C VAL A 167 -16.83 14.67 4.98
N LYS A 168 -18.07 14.32 5.31
CA LYS A 168 -18.36 13.25 6.28
C LYS A 168 -17.82 11.89 5.82
N GLU A 169 -17.78 11.70 4.50
CA GLU A 169 -17.30 10.52 3.79
C GLU A 169 -15.79 10.30 3.99
N ASP A 170 -15.03 11.37 4.25
CA ASP A 170 -13.56 11.31 4.42
C ASP A 170 -13.12 10.98 5.85
N ALA A 171 -14.05 10.63 6.75
CA ALA A 171 -13.74 10.38 8.16
C ALA A 171 -12.71 9.26 8.39
N ALA A 172 -12.52 8.37 7.41
CA ALA A 172 -11.49 7.34 7.43
C ALA A 172 -10.07 7.92 7.41
N ILE A 173 -9.84 9.03 6.71
CA ILE A 173 -8.53 9.71 6.61
C ILE A 173 -8.08 10.16 8.00
N LEU A 174 -8.95 10.84 8.76
CA LEU A 174 -8.59 11.30 10.12
C LEU A 174 -8.33 10.14 11.08
N ARG A 175 -9.08 9.03 10.95
CA ARG A 175 -8.84 7.83 11.76
C ARG A 175 -7.50 7.20 11.43
N HIS A 176 -7.14 7.13 10.14
CA HIS A 176 -5.85 6.66 9.67
C HIS A 176 -4.70 7.50 10.24
N ARG A 177 -4.72 8.82 10.07
CA ARG A 177 -3.68 9.71 10.60
C ARG A 177 -3.51 9.60 12.12
N ARG A 178 -4.64 9.48 12.84
CA ARG A 178 -4.61 9.27 14.30
C ARG A 178 -3.97 7.93 14.66
N TRP A 179 -4.30 6.86 13.95
CA TRP A 179 -3.67 5.55 14.13
C TRP A 179 -2.18 5.60 13.77
N PHE A 180 -1.80 6.21 12.66
CA PHE A 180 -0.42 6.29 12.18
C PHE A 180 0.48 7.09 13.15
N SER A 181 -0.08 8.10 13.82
CA SER A 181 0.66 8.91 14.80
C SER A 181 1.30 8.10 15.94
N GLN A 182 0.82 6.89 16.21
CA GLN A 182 1.40 6.02 17.25
C GLN A 182 2.84 5.57 16.94
N PHE A 183 3.25 5.61 15.66
CA PHE A 183 4.60 5.20 15.24
C PHE A 183 5.65 6.30 15.42
N TYR A 184 5.25 7.47 15.91
CA TYR A 184 6.15 8.58 16.20
C TYR A 184 6.15 8.89 17.70
N SER A 185 7.34 9.06 18.26
CA SER A 185 7.56 9.51 19.64
C SER A 185 7.97 10.98 19.69
N GLN A 186 8.14 11.53 20.89
CA GLN A 186 8.61 12.92 21.05
C GLN A 186 10.00 13.15 20.47
N ASN A 187 10.84 12.11 20.46
CA ASN A 187 12.21 12.14 19.96
C ASN A 187 12.31 11.83 18.46
N SER A 188 11.18 11.54 17.81
CA SER A 188 11.16 11.36 16.35
C SER A 188 11.60 12.63 15.64
N GLN A 189 12.47 12.47 14.65
CA GLN A 189 12.96 13.60 13.86
C GLN A 189 11.80 14.26 13.13
N LYS A 190 11.69 15.58 13.31
CA LYS A 190 10.70 16.39 12.60
C LYS A 190 11.38 17.03 11.41
N LEU A 191 10.73 16.97 10.25
CA LEU A 191 11.16 17.76 9.11
C LEU A 191 10.97 19.23 9.47
N SER A 192 12.06 19.97 9.64
CA SER A 192 11.99 21.42 9.73
C SER A 192 11.64 21.92 8.32
N ALA A 193 10.40 22.35 8.14
CA ALA A 193 10.09 23.15 6.97
C ALA A 193 11.00 24.38 7.06
N GLN A 194 12.01 24.48 6.20
CA GLN A 194 12.59 25.78 5.92
C GLN A 194 11.40 26.64 5.47
N LYS A 195 11.03 27.63 6.28
CA LYS A 195 10.24 28.76 5.80
C LYS A 195 11.14 29.49 4.80
N GLY A 196 11.35 28.91 3.62
CA GLY A 196 11.91 29.61 2.50
C GLY A 196 10.97 30.76 2.21
N GLN A 197 11.51 31.98 2.21
CA GLN A 197 10.86 33.15 1.65
C GLN A 197 10.44 32.78 0.23
N LEU A 198 9.15 32.53 0.03
CA LEU A 198 8.56 32.61 -1.28
C LEU A 198 8.30 34.10 -1.52
N ASP A 199 9.38 34.82 -1.77
CA ASP A 199 9.29 36.14 -2.40
C ASP A 199 8.96 35.85 -3.87
N TRP A 200 7.68 36.00 -4.21
CA TRP A 200 7.21 36.20 -5.57
C TRP A 200 6.98 37.69 -5.81
#